data_AF-A0A819DWH7-F1
#
_entry.id   AF-A0A819DWH7-F1
#
_cell.length_a   1.000
_cell.length_b   1.000
_cell.length_c   1.000
_cell.angle_alpha   90.00
_cell.angle_beta   90.00
_cell.angle_gamma   90.00
#
_symmetry.space_group_name_H-M   'P 1'
#
loop_
_entity.id
_entity.type
_entity.pdbx_description
1 polymer ?
#
loop_
_entity_poly.entity_id
_entity_poly.type
_entity_poly.pdbx_seq_one_letter_code
_entity_poly.pdbx_strand_id
1 'polypeptide(L)'
;MFAIVFMAFLSLFYLLFVSKLLSCSSLLNTAQMLFKMTLVKCGASQIVEADAFLGPFCFTLFMLLVVFVCLSMFVSIISDSFRHAKQNQKEDQIIFSFMLKKFLRWTGLKRLNQSEIQEERDCRMRSQYFDPIENFPDKIDQLLEAFNKIYIDQKIELSRLEKAGL
;
A
#
# COMPACT_ATOMS: atom_id res chain seq x y z
N MET A 1 3.67 -1.99 -16.20
CA MET A 1 2.25 -1.57 -16.24
C MET A 1 2.10 -0.07 -16.53
N PHE A 2 2.70 0.81 -15.72
CA PHE A 2 2.65 2.28 -15.92
C PHE A 2 3.03 2.75 -17.33
N ALA A 3 4.16 2.28 -17.90
CA ALA A 3 4.60 2.72 -19.23
C ALA A 3 3.60 2.37 -20.35
N ILE A 4 2.90 1.23 -20.25
CA ILE A 4 1.89 0.80 -21.24
C ILE A 4 0.66 1.70 -21.15
N VAL A 5 0.19 1.96 -19.94
CA VAL A 5 -0.95 2.85 -19.68
C VAL A 5 -0.62 4.28 -20.13
N PHE A 6 0.57 4.78 -19.79
CA PHE A 6 1.06 6.08 -20.22
C PHE A 6 1.14 6.20 -21.75
N MET A 7 1.69 5.19 -22.43
CA MET A 7 1.73 5.17 -23.90
C MET A 7 0.34 5.13 -24.53
N ALA A 8 -0.60 4.35 -23.97
CA ALA A 8 -1.98 4.30 -24.48
C ALA A 8 -2.67 5.67 -24.38
N PHE A 9 -2.54 6.35 -23.25
CA PHE A 9 -3.08 7.71 -23.07
C PHE A 9 -2.37 8.74 -23.93
N LEU A 10 -1.05 8.60 -24.11
CA LEU A 10 -0.27 9.46 -24.99
C LEU A 10 -0.72 9.34 -26.45
N SER A 11 -0.96 8.12 -26.93
CA SER A 11 -1.50 7.87 -28.28
C SER A 11 -2.93 8.38 -28.44
N LEU A 12 -3.78 8.22 -27.43
CA LEU A 12 -5.15 8.75 -27.43
C LEU A 12 -5.16 10.28 -27.50
N PHE A 13 -4.34 10.93 -26.67
CA PHE A 13 -4.21 12.39 -26.62
C PHE A 13 -3.60 12.94 -27.91
N TYR A 14 -2.60 12.26 -28.45
CA TYR A 14 -2.05 12.55 -29.77
C TYR A 14 -3.14 12.54 -30.83
N LEU A 15 -3.94 11.49 -30.92
CA LEU A 15 -4.99 11.38 -31.94
C LEU A 15 -6.07 12.47 -31.81
N LEU A 16 -6.40 12.85 -30.57
CA LEU A 16 -7.46 13.82 -30.28
C LEU A 16 -7.04 15.26 -30.60
N PHE A 17 -5.75 15.57 -30.46
CA PHE A 17 -5.23 16.94 -30.60
C PHE A 17 -4.24 17.15 -31.77
N VAL A 18 -3.87 16.10 -32.53
CA VAL A 18 -2.95 16.19 -33.68
C VAL A 18 -3.44 17.19 -34.74
N SER A 19 -4.75 17.29 -34.96
CA SER A 19 -5.33 18.23 -35.93
C SER A 19 -5.54 19.64 -35.40
N LYS A 20 -5.35 19.88 -34.11
CA LYS A 20 -5.72 21.14 -33.43
C LYS A 20 -4.53 21.89 -32.84
N LEU A 21 -3.46 21.19 -32.47
CA LEU A 21 -2.26 21.78 -31.86
C LEU A 21 -0.99 21.44 -32.65
N LEU A 22 -0.25 22.47 -33.04
CA LEU A 22 1.11 22.35 -33.59
C LEU A 22 2.07 21.63 -32.61
N SER A 23 1.85 21.79 -31.31
CA SER A 23 2.56 21.09 -30.25
C SER A 23 2.35 19.56 -30.28
N CYS A 24 1.33 19.07 -30.99
CA CYS A 24 1.05 17.66 -31.20
C CYS A 24 1.51 17.13 -32.58
N SER A 25 2.39 17.84 -33.30
CA SER A 25 2.87 17.43 -34.63
C SER A 25 3.70 16.13 -34.64
N SER A 26 4.30 15.77 -33.50
CA SER A 26 5.03 14.52 -33.35
C SER A 26 4.72 13.88 -32.01
N LEU A 27 4.79 12.56 -31.98
CA LEU A 27 4.54 11.77 -30.78
C LEU A 27 5.46 12.18 -29.62
N LEU A 28 6.72 12.54 -29.93
CA LEU A 28 7.69 13.04 -28.95
C LEU A 28 7.34 14.43 -28.40
N ASN A 29 6.91 15.36 -29.25
CA ASN A 29 6.47 16.70 -28.80
C ASN A 29 5.21 16.59 -27.93
N THR A 30 4.32 15.67 -28.28
CA THR A 30 3.12 15.38 -27.49
C THR A 30 3.49 14.80 -26.14
N ALA A 31 4.47 13.88 -26.09
CA ALA A 31 5.02 13.36 -24.84
C ALA A 31 5.58 14.49 -23.95
N GLN A 32 6.35 15.42 -24.53
CA GLN A 32 6.89 16.57 -23.80
C GLN A 32 5.80 17.49 -23.29
N MET A 33 4.74 17.72 -24.08
CA MET A 33 3.58 18.50 -23.67
C MET A 33 2.82 17.83 -22.52
N LEU A 34 2.61 16.51 -22.60
CA LEU A 34 2.00 15.70 -21.53
C LEU A 34 2.84 15.76 -20.24
N PHE A 35 4.17 15.71 -20.33
CA PHE A 35 5.05 15.88 -19.16
C PHE A 35 4.95 17.28 -18.55
N LYS A 36 4.92 18.33 -19.37
CA LYS A 36 4.74 19.72 -18.89
C LYS A 36 3.38 19.91 -18.21
N MET A 37 2.36 19.20 -18.72
CA MET A 37 1.02 19.16 -18.16
C MET A 37 1.02 18.42 -16.82
N THR A 38 1.61 17.23 -16.73
CA THR A 38 1.78 16.49 -15.46
C THR A 38 2.53 17.30 -14.39
N LEU A 39 3.54 18.10 -14.80
CA LEU A 39 4.29 18.99 -13.90
C LEU A 39 3.52 20.28 -13.55
N VAL A 40 2.31 20.47 -14.07
CA VAL A 40 1.47 21.68 -13.91
C VAL A 40 2.25 22.97 -14.26
N LYS A 41 3.29 22.86 -15.10
CA LYS A 41 4.32 23.90 -15.20
C LYS A 41 4.08 24.86 -16.36
N CYS A 42 3.39 24.41 -17.42
CA CYS A 42 3.00 25.23 -18.59
C CYS A 42 2.11 24.39 -19.53
N GLY A 43 0.96 24.90 -19.97
CA GLY A 43 0.24 24.30 -21.12
C GLY A 43 -1.27 24.49 -21.19
N ALA A 44 -1.94 24.90 -20.12
CA ALA A 44 -3.40 25.02 -20.11
C ALA A 44 -3.92 26.04 -21.14
N SER A 45 -3.24 27.17 -21.31
CA SER A 45 -3.64 28.23 -22.25
C SER A 45 -3.68 27.76 -23.71
N GLN A 46 -2.68 27.00 -24.17
CA GLN A 46 -2.65 26.49 -25.55
C GLN A 46 -3.75 25.47 -25.84
N ILE A 47 -4.17 24.70 -24.83
CA ILE A 47 -5.23 23.68 -24.97
C ILE A 47 -6.60 24.35 -24.96
N VAL A 48 -6.79 25.38 -24.14
CA VAL A 48 -8.04 26.17 -24.07
C VAL A 48 -8.26 26.98 -25.35
N GLU A 49 -7.18 27.48 -25.96
CA GLU A 49 -7.24 28.25 -27.21
C GLU A 49 -7.55 27.38 -28.43
N ALA A 50 -7.22 26.07 -28.37
CA ALA A 50 -7.49 25.12 -29.44
C ALA A 50 -8.98 24.69 -29.49
N ASP A 51 -9.62 24.53 -28.33
CA ASP A 51 -11.05 24.22 -28.25
C ASP A 51 -11.62 24.61 -26.87
N ALA A 52 -12.62 25.50 -26.86
CA ALA A 52 -13.15 26.11 -25.65
C ALA A 52 -13.90 25.12 -24.74
N PHE A 53 -14.39 23.99 -25.28
CA PHE A 53 -15.16 23.01 -24.52
C PHE A 53 -14.43 21.67 -24.38
N LEU A 54 -13.88 21.14 -25.47
CA LEU A 54 -13.19 19.85 -25.46
C LEU A 54 -11.83 19.92 -24.76
N GLY A 55 -11.13 21.05 -24.87
CA GLY A 55 -9.81 21.27 -24.27
C GLY A 55 -9.81 21.13 -22.74
N PRO A 56 -10.61 21.93 -22.01
CA PRO A 56 -10.70 21.87 -20.55
C PRO A 56 -11.18 20.52 -20.03
N PHE A 57 -12.13 19.88 -20.72
CA PHE A 57 -12.66 18.58 -20.32
C PHE A 57 -11.61 17.48 -20.44
N CYS A 58 -10.96 17.36 -21.60
CA CYS A 58 -9.86 16.40 -21.79
C CYS A 58 -8.67 16.72 -20.88
N PHE A 59 -8.38 18.01 -20.64
CA PHE A 59 -7.33 18.42 -19.71
C PHE A 59 -7.59 17.93 -18.30
N THR A 60 -8.81 18.15 -17.81
CA THR A 60 -9.21 17.74 -16.46
C THR A 60 -9.21 16.23 -16.33
N LEU A 61 -9.73 15.50 -17.32
CA LEU A 61 -9.76 14.05 -17.32
C LEU A 61 -8.35 13.45 -17.34
N PHE A 62 -7.46 13.99 -18.16
CA PHE A 62 -6.06 13.58 -18.22
C PHE A 62 -5.32 13.86 -16.91
N MET A 63 -5.49 15.06 -16.35
CA MET A 63 -4.88 15.43 -15.07
C MET A 63 -5.39 14.52 -13.95
N LEU A 64 -6.69 14.29 -13.85
CA LEU A 64 -7.26 13.44 -12.82
C LEU A 64 -6.77 12.01 -12.99
N LEU A 65 -6.89 11.40 -14.16
CA LEU A 65 -6.51 10.00 -14.36
C LEU A 65 -5.00 9.79 -14.28
N VAL A 66 -4.20 10.55 -15.02
CA VAL A 66 -2.76 10.29 -15.10
C VAL A 66 -2.04 10.77 -13.85
N VAL A 67 -2.33 11.96 -13.33
CA VAL A 67 -1.64 12.44 -12.14
C VAL A 67 -2.06 11.60 -10.91
N PHE A 68 -3.35 11.38 -10.66
CA PHE A 68 -3.74 10.58 -9.48
C PHE A 68 -3.34 9.12 -9.61
N VAL A 69 -3.64 8.43 -10.72
CA VAL A 69 -3.35 6.98 -10.81
C VAL A 69 -1.85 6.73 -10.81
N CYS A 70 -1.07 7.54 -11.55
CA CYS A 70 0.36 7.32 -11.63
C CYS A 70 1.06 7.70 -10.32
N LEU A 71 0.76 8.88 -9.74
CA LEU A 71 1.36 9.25 -8.46
C LEU A 71 0.95 8.28 -7.35
N SER A 72 -0.31 7.87 -7.27
CA SER A 72 -0.76 6.94 -6.23
C SER A 72 -0.05 5.59 -6.33
N MET A 73 0.18 5.07 -7.54
CA MET A 73 0.94 3.84 -7.75
C MET A 73 2.42 4.01 -7.38
N PHE A 74 3.06 5.11 -7.81
CA PHE A 74 4.46 5.37 -7.45
C PHE A 74 4.64 5.54 -5.94
N VAL A 75 3.79 6.33 -5.29
CA VAL A 75 3.81 6.53 -3.84
C VAL A 75 3.59 5.20 -3.12
N SER A 76 2.68 4.35 -3.61
CA SER A 76 2.46 3.02 -3.03
C SER A 76 3.71 2.13 -3.13
N ILE A 77 4.34 2.05 -4.30
CA ILE A 77 5.55 1.23 -4.51
C ILE A 77 6.72 1.74 -3.66
N ILE A 78 6.90 3.07 -3.61
CA ILE A 78 7.94 3.71 -2.80
C ILE A 78 7.68 3.45 -1.32
N SER A 79 6.44 3.65 -0.86
CA SER A 79 6.05 3.42 0.53
C SER A 79 6.23 1.96 0.94
N ASP A 80 5.90 1.03 0.06
CA ASP A 80 6.11 -0.40 0.30
C ASP A 80 7.60 -0.74 0.39
N SER A 81 8.42 -0.23 -0.53
CA SER A 81 9.88 -0.39 -0.49
C SER A 81 10.49 0.21 0.79
N PHE A 82 10.04 1.38 1.23
CA PHE A 82 10.47 1.99 2.48
C PHE A 82 10.03 1.18 3.70
N ARG A 83 8.81 0.63 3.71
CA ARG A 83 8.33 -0.26 4.77
C ARG A 83 9.18 -1.52 4.84
N HIS A 84 9.48 -2.13 3.70
CA HIS A 84 10.32 -3.31 3.61
C HIS A 84 11.74 -3.03 4.11
N ALA A 85 12.38 -1.96 3.64
CA ALA A 85 13.71 -1.56 4.10
C ALA A 85 13.76 -1.26 5.61
N LYS A 86 12.70 -0.63 6.15
CA LYS A 86 12.58 -0.34 7.58
C LYS A 86 12.31 -1.58 8.43
N GLN A 87 11.63 -2.59 7.90
CA GLN A 87 11.46 -3.88 8.58
C GLN A 87 12.81 -4.60 8.72
N ASN A 88 13.59 -4.67 7.64
CA ASN A 88 14.94 -5.24 7.68
C ASN A 88 15.86 -4.48 8.65
N GLN A 89 15.85 -3.15 8.62
CA GLN A 89 16.65 -2.34 9.55
C GLN A 89 16.21 -2.50 11.01
N LYS A 90 14.90 -2.66 11.27
CA LYS A 90 14.41 -2.93 12.62
C LYS A 90 14.86 -4.31 13.09
N GLU A 91 14.78 -5.33 12.25
CA GLU A 91 15.23 -6.68 12.57
C GLU A 91 16.73 -6.70 12.90
N ASP A 92 17.56 -6.05 12.08
CA ASP A 92 18.99 -5.91 12.33
C ASP A 92 19.31 -5.14 13.62
N GLN A 93 18.59 -4.05 13.91
CA GLN A 93 18.77 -3.29 15.16
C GLN A 93 18.31 -4.09 16.39
N ILE A 94 17.22 -4.84 16.26
CA ILE A 94 16.73 -5.73 17.31
C ILE A 94 17.81 -6.79 17.59
N ILE A 95 18.31 -7.49 16.57
CA ILE A 95 19.35 -8.51 16.70
C ILE A 95 20.63 -7.93 17.31
N PHE A 96 21.09 -6.77 16.86
CA PHE A 96 22.29 -6.11 17.39
C PHE A 96 22.12 -5.71 18.86
N SER A 97 20.94 -5.18 19.24
CA SER A 97 20.63 -4.86 20.64
C SER A 97 20.57 -6.12 21.53
N PHE A 98 20.08 -7.25 21.00
CA PHE A 98 20.10 -8.54 21.69
C PHE A 98 21.52 -9.09 21.85
N MET A 99 22.34 -9.01 20.80
CA MET A 99 23.74 -9.46 20.84
C MET A 99 24.58 -8.61 21.80
N LEU A 100 24.44 -7.28 21.77
CA LEU A 100 25.10 -6.38 22.72
C LEU A 100 24.64 -6.63 24.15
N LYS A 101 23.33 -6.79 24.41
CA LYS A 101 22.82 -7.14 25.75
C LYS A 101 23.41 -8.46 26.25
N LYS A 102 23.54 -9.48 25.40
CA LYS A 102 24.16 -10.76 25.74
C LYS A 102 25.66 -10.62 26.01
N PHE A 103 26.36 -9.80 25.22
CA PHE A 103 27.79 -9.50 25.39
C PHE A 103 28.06 -8.73 26.69
N LEU A 104 27.27 -7.69 27.01
CA LEU A 104 27.36 -6.92 28.24
C LEU A 104 27.05 -7.75 29.49
N ARG A 105 26.12 -8.71 29.38
CA ARG A 105 25.80 -9.66 30.46
C ARG A 105 26.95 -10.64 30.69
N TRP A 106 27.61 -11.08 29.63
CA TRP A 106 28.76 -11.99 29.73
C TRP A 106 30.02 -11.30 30.27
N THR A 107 30.24 -10.04 29.90
CA THR A 107 31.38 -9.23 30.39
C THR A 107 31.21 -8.71 31.81
N GLY A 108 30.08 -9.00 32.48
CA GLY A 108 29.91 -8.79 33.93
C GLY A 108 29.94 -7.32 34.39
N LEU A 109 29.89 -6.36 33.46
CA LEU A 109 30.22 -4.95 33.75
C LEU A 109 29.01 -4.07 34.08
N LYS A 110 27.78 -4.59 34.08
CA LYS A 110 26.57 -3.78 34.35
C LYS A 110 25.78 -4.29 35.55
N ARG A 111 25.77 -3.53 36.65
CA ARG A 111 24.69 -3.60 37.63
C ARG A 111 23.44 -3.03 36.95
N LEU A 112 22.39 -3.86 36.83
CA LEU A 112 21.09 -3.49 36.27
C LEU A 112 20.55 -2.23 36.97
N ASN A 113 20.46 -1.12 36.22
CA ASN A 113 19.81 0.08 36.70
C ASN A 113 18.31 -0.01 36.39
N GLN A 114 17.47 0.36 37.36
CA GLN A 114 16.02 0.16 37.39
C GLN A 114 15.26 0.75 36.18
N SER A 115 15.92 1.63 35.41
CA SER A 115 15.43 2.21 34.16
C SER A 115 15.37 1.24 32.97
N GLU A 116 16.30 0.26 32.86
CA GLU A 116 16.28 -0.70 31.74
C GLU A 116 15.16 -1.74 31.87
N ILE A 117 14.74 -2.08 33.09
CA ILE A 117 13.60 -2.98 33.36
C ILE A 117 12.28 -2.29 32.96
N GLN A 118 12.18 -0.97 33.14
CA GLN A 118 11.04 -0.18 32.71
C GLN A 118 10.94 -0.16 31.17
N GLU A 119 12.07 0.13 30.50
CA GLU A 119 12.16 0.23 29.04
C GLU A 119 11.92 -1.12 28.35
N GLU A 120 12.32 -2.23 28.97
CA GLU A 120 12.03 -3.58 28.48
C GLU A 120 10.55 -3.97 28.65
N ARG A 121 9.89 -3.51 29.73
CA ARG A 121 8.44 -3.68 29.91
C ARG A 121 7.63 -2.86 28.90
N ASP A 122 8.04 -1.62 28.64
CA ASP A 122 7.36 -0.73 27.69
C ASP A 122 7.52 -1.22 26.25
N CYS A 123 8.70 -1.73 25.87
CA CYS A 123 8.91 -2.37 24.56
C CYS A 123 8.09 -3.65 24.39
N ARG A 124 8.00 -4.52 25.42
CA ARG A 124 7.12 -5.71 25.37
C ARG A 124 5.65 -5.33 25.21
N MET A 125 5.19 -4.31 25.96
CA MET A 125 3.81 -3.85 25.90
C MET A 125 3.46 -3.27 24.52
N ARG A 126 4.41 -2.60 23.86
CA ARG A 126 4.23 -2.06 22.50
C ARG A 126 4.21 -3.12 21.41
N SER A 127 5.04 -4.17 21.50
CA SER A 127 5.00 -5.30 20.56
C SER A 127 3.69 -6.07 20.70
N GLN A 128 3.30 -6.37 21.94
CA GLN A 128 2.10 -7.16 22.25
C GLN A 128 0.79 -6.51 21.77
N TYR A 129 0.76 -5.19 21.52
CA TYR A 129 -0.42 -4.47 21.01
C TYR A 129 -0.44 -4.30 19.49
N PHE A 130 0.70 -4.46 18.82
CA PHE A 130 0.80 -4.27 17.36
C PHE A 130 0.53 -5.58 16.61
N ASP A 131 0.97 -6.72 17.14
CA ASP A 131 0.71 -8.08 16.61
C ASP A 131 -0.78 -8.51 16.58
N PRO A 132 -1.68 -8.14 17.53
CA PRO A 132 -3.06 -8.63 17.55
C PRO A 132 -3.98 -8.01 16.49
N ILE A 133 -3.63 -6.86 15.90
CA ILE A 133 -4.49 -6.19 14.92
C ILE A 133 -4.40 -6.87 13.55
N GLU A 134 -3.24 -7.44 13.18
CA GLU A 134 -3.08 -8.22 11.94
C GLU A 134 -3.73 -9.61 12.03
N ASN A 135 -3.73 -10.24 13.22
CA ASN A 135 -4.28 -11.59 13.43
C ASN A 135 -5.76 -11.61 13.89
N PHE A 136 -6.45 -10.47 13.79
CA PHE A 136 -7.88 -10.38 14.07
C PHE A 136 -8.75 -11.27 13.15
N PRO A 137 -8.54 -11.32 11.82
CA PRO A 137 -9.29 -12.22 10.95
C PRO A 137 -9.10 -13.70 11.34
N ASP A 138 -7.87 -14.15 11.62
CA ASP A 138 -7.60 -15.54 12.02
C ASP A 138 -8.36 -15.95 13.29
N LYS A 139 -8.51 -15.04 14.27
CA LYS A 139 -9.30 -15.30 15.48
C LYS A 139 -10.80 -15.41 15.19
N ILE A 140 -11.31 -14.68 14.20
CA ILE A 140 -12.71 -14.79 13.76
C ILE A 140 -12.92 -16.14 13.07
N ASP A 141 -12.00 -16.54 12.20
CA ASP A 141 -12.06 -17.82 11.50
C ASP A 141 -12.03 -19.00 12.49
N GLN A 142 -11.16 -18.92 13.50
CA GLN A 142 -11.05 -19.93 14.54
C GLN A 142 -12.32 -20.05 15.41
N LEU A 143 -13.01 -18.93 15.66
CA LEU A 143 -14.30 -18.93 16.36
C LEU A 143 -15.42 -19.49 15.48
N LEU A 144 -15.46 -19.13 14.19
CA LEU A 144 -16.43 -19.67 13.23
C LEU A 144 -16.28 -21.18 13.08
N GLU A 145 -15.05 -21.68 13.03
CA GLU A 145 -14.77 -23.11 12.93
C GLU A 145 -15.21 -23.87 14.20
N ALA A 146 -14.94 -23.31 15.38
CA ALA A 146 -15.42 -23.87 16.64
C ALA A 146 -16.97 -23.90 16.71
N PHE A 147 -17.63 -22.83 16.27
CA PHE A 147 -19.10 -22.77 16.20
C PHE A 147 -19.67 -23.79 15.22
N ASN A 148 -19.10 -23.89 14.03
CA ASN A 148 -19.55 -24.83 13.01
C ASN A 148 -19.37 -26.28 13.49
N LYS A 149 -18.27 -26.57 14.19
CA LYS A 149 -18.03 -27.88 14.79
C LYS A 149 -19.09 -28.24 15.83
N ILE A 150 -19.45 -27.31 16.73
CA ILE A 150 -20.49 -27.54 17.74
C ILE A 150 -21.87 -27.70 17.09
N TYR A 151 -22.19 -26.92 16.07
CA TYR A 151 -23.46 -27.03 15.35
C TYR A 151 -23.59 -28.37 14.60
N ILE A 152 -22.51 -28.81 13.93
CA ILE A 152 -22.45 -30.10 13.24
C ILE A 152 -22.57 -31.26 14.25
N ASP A 153 -21.89 -31.17 15.39
CA ASP A 153 -21.93 -32.18 16.45
C ASP A 153 -23.33 -32.33 17.05
N GLN A 154 -23.99 -31.19 17.34
CA GLN A 154 -25.38 -31.18 17.82
C GLN A 154 -26.36 -31.75 16.79
N LYS A 155 -26.15 -31.46 15.50
CA LYS A 155 -26.96 -32.01 14.40
C LYS A 155 -26.77 -33.51 14.25
N ILE A 156 -25.55 -34.02 14.43
CA ILE A 156 -25.24 -35.45 14.38
C ILE A 156 -25.91 -36.19 15.55
N GLU A 157 -25.88 -35.61 16.76
CA GLU A 157 -26.56 -36.18 17.92
C GLU A 157 -28.08 -36.21 17.75
N LEU A 158 -28.70 -35.14 17.23
CA LEU A 158 -30.13 -35.12 16.90
C LEU A 158 -30.50 -36.18 15.85
N SER A 159 -29.63 -36.39 14.85
CA SER A 159 -29.83 -37.41 13.80
C SER A 159 -29.68 -38.84 14.31
N ARG A 160 -28.86 -39.05 15.36
CA ARG A 160 -28.71 -40.34 16.04
C ARG A 160 -29.90 -40.65 16.93
N LEU A 161 -30.45 -39.65 17.63
CA LEU A 161 -31.65 -39.80 18.44
C LEU A 161 -32.89 -40.12 17.58
N GLU A 162 -33.00 -39.52 16.38
CA GLU A 162 -34.10 -39.81 15.44
C GLU A 162 -34.01 -41.23 14.85
N LYS A 163 -32.79 -41.76 14.63
CA LYS A 163 -32.57 -43.14 14.14
C LYS A 163 -32.65 -44.22 15.22
N ALA A 164 -32.59 -43.84 16.50
CA ALA A 164 -32.62 -44.77 17.64
C ALA A 164 -34.04 -45.11 18.12
N GLY A 165 -35.09 -44.57 17.51
CA GLY A 165 -36.47 -45.01 17.72
C GLY A 165 -37.13 -44.40 18.96
N LEU A 166 -37.81 -43.28 18.72
CA LEU A 166 -39.11 -42.97 19.31
C LEU A 166 -40.05 -42.59 18.17
#